data_AF-A0A7W9SR20-F1
#
_entry.id   AF-A0A7W9SR20-F1
#
_cell.length_a   1.000
_cell.length_b   1.000
_cell.length_c   1.000
_cell.angle_alpha   90.00
_cell.angle_beta   90.00
_cell.angle_gamma   90.00
#
_symmetry.space_group_name_H-M   'P 1'
#
loop_
_entity.id
_entity.type
_entity.pdbx_description
1 polymer ?
#
loop_
_entity_poly.entity_id
_entity_poly.type
_entity_poly.pdbx_seq_one_letter_code
_entity_poly.pdbx_strand_id
1 'polypeptide(L)'
;MRAPQRFLTLCVGLVTLSVIATVEIGCGGGGGGGGATPTPTPTTTPTPTPVPTPTPTPDPNPTPTPTPTPTPTPTPTPTPTPTPAPLGKLSFTVVWPVRTRAVPTAANSVKIVLSGPSNTERLVVRPASLSETTVTVTFDNLPAGTYTYTATAYPGTDGSGTAQAQGSSTATVVKDQTTTATLALSSTITRVAVTGTTSTNPGGTLTLTGTAYNAADAVVVSSAEKWSWSSSNTAVATVKDKDNPTTLTAVAEGTATITGTETETGKSATLLVTVTQDRGGINVRID
;
A
#
# COMPACT_ATOMS: atom_id res chain seq x y z
N MET A 1 -40.76 -18.22 -26.94
CA MET A 1 -39.99 -18.51 -28.18
C MET A 1 -38.60 -18.98 -27.78
N ARG A 2 -37.96 -19.86 -28.55
CA ARG A 2 -36.79 -20.65 -28.11
C ARG A 2 -35.54 -20.32 -28.94
N ALA A 3 -34.37 -20.47 -28.31
CA ALA A 3 -33.02 -20.59 -28.92
C ALA A 3 -32.34 -19.30 -29.44
N PRO A 4 -30.99 -19.29 -29.60
CA PRO A 4 -29.98 -20.25 -29.07
C PRO A 4 -28.80 -19.59 -28.30
N GLN A 5 -28.19 -20.34 -27.38
CA GLN A 5 -26.79 -20.15 -27.01
C GLN A 5 -25.89 -20.57 -28.19
N ARG A 6 -24.77 -19.87 -28.40
CA ARG A 6 -23.70 -20.31 -29.31
C ARG A 6 -22.38 -20.48 -28.56
N PHE A 7 -21.88 -21.72 -28.59
CA PHE A 7 -20.48 -22.03 -28.30
C PHE A 7 -19.56 -21.26 -29.26
N LEU A 8 -18.39 -20.85 -28.77
CA LEU A 8 -17.23 -20.58 -29.61
C LEU A 8 -15.99 -21.21 -28.94
N THR A 9 -15.40 -22.16 -29.66
CA THR A 9 -14.23 -22.96 -29.27
C THR A 9 -13.17 -22.83 -30.37
N LEU A 10 -11.90 -23.17 -30.09
CA LEU A 10 -10.69 -23.03 -30.92
C LEU A 10 -10.17 -21.56 -31.02
N CYS A 11 -8.85 -21.30 -31.13
CA CYS A 11 -7.72 -22.19 -31.42
C CYS A 11 -6.36 -21.66 -30.89
N VAL A 12 -5.45 -22.56 -30.53
CA VAL A 12 -3.97 -22.52 -30.70
C VAL A 12 -3.14 -21.35 -30.13
N GLY A 13 -2.10 -21.71 -29.36
CA GLY A 13 -1.03 -20.81 -28.90
C GLY A 13 0.11 -21.51 -28.15
N LEU A 14 0.50 -22.71 -28.58
CA LEU A 14 1.60 -23.46 -27.96
C LEU A 14 2.95 -22.86 -28.41
N VAL A 15 3.76 -22.36 -27.48
CA VAL A 15 5.15 -21.94 -27.75
C VAL A 15 6.11 -22.94 -27.12
N THR A 16 6.71 -23.79 -27.96
CA THR A 16 7.84 -24.64 -27.62
C THR A 16 9.14 -23.93 -27.98
N LEU A 17 10.18 -24.05 -27.14
CA LEU A 17 11.50 -23.47 -27.44
C LEU A 17 12.65 -24.46 -27.17
N SER A 18 13.31 -24.81 -28.28
CA SER A 18 14.70 -25.21 -28.47
C SER A 18 15.30 -26.41 -27.72
N VAL A 19 15.59 -27.43 -28.54
CA VAL A 19 16.62 -28.47 -28.36
C VAL A 19 18.02 -27.87 -28.43
N ILE A 20 18.95 -28.34 -27.58
CA ILE A 20 20.38 -28.46 -27.94
C ILE A 20 20.85 -29.86 -27.50
N ALA A 21 21.44 -30.59 -28.43
CA ALA A 21 22.12 -31.86 -28.18
C ALA A 21 23.63 -31.68 -28.41
N THR A 22 24.44 -32.45 -27.69
CA THR A 22 25.88 -32.59 -27.98
C THR A 22 26.31 -34.03 -27.76
N VAL A 23 27.00 -34.58 -28.75
CA VAL A 23 27.58 -35.93 -28.79
C VAL A 23 29.09 -35.78 -28.80
N GLU A 24 29.83 -36.66 -28.11
CA GLU A 24 31.21 -37.01 -28.46
C GLU A 24 31.54 -38.45 -28.04
N ILE A 25 32.59 -39.03 -28.65
CA ILE A 25 32.87 -40.48 -28.70
C ILE A 25 34.22 -40.82 -28.02
N GLY A 26 34.35 -42.02 -27.44
CA GLY A 26 35.62 -42.57 -26.95
C GLY A 26 35.63 -44.10 -26.85
N CYS A 27 36.73 -44.76 -27.26
CA CYS A 27 36.82 -46.22 -27.46
C CYS A 27 38.21 -46.79 -27.09
N GLY A 28 38.31 -48.03 -26.57
CA GLY A 28 39.51 -48.90 -26.78
C GLY A 28 40.01 -49.83 -25.66
N GLY A 29 39.91 -51.16 -25.88
CA GLY A 29 40.88 -52.25 -25.48
C GLY A 29 41.01 -52.71 -24.01
N GLY A 30 41.42 -53.95 -23.66
CA GLY A 30 41.59 -55.22 -24.43
C GLY A 30 42.51 -56.30 -23.77
N GLY A 31 42.18 -57.62 -23.86
CA GLY A 31 43.03 -58.81 -23.53
C GLY A 31 43.11 -59.26 -22.04
N GLY A 32 43.40 -60.52 -21.61
CA GLY A 32 43.66 -61.85 -22.25
C GLY A 32 44.93 -62.57 -21.69
N GLY A 33 45.04 -63.88 -21.37
CA GLY A 33 44.10 -65.03 -21.26
C GLY A 33 44.81 -66.42 -21.14
N GLY A 34 44.25 -67.42 -20.42
CA GLY A 34 44.82 -68.80 -20.19
C GLY A 34 45.71 -68.94 -18.92
N GLY A 35 46.06 -70.11 -18.36
CA GLY A 35 45.70 -71.53 -18.59
C GLY A 35 46.79 -72.51 -18.07
N ALA A 36 46.40 -73.72 -17.59
CA ALA A 36 47.20 -74.96 -17.36
C ALA A 36 47.48 -75.49 -15.92
N THR A 37 47.30 -76.81 -15.84
CA THR A 37 47.46 -77.84 -14.77
C THR A 37 48.90 -78.01 -14.22
N PRO A 38 49.10 -78.65 -13.04
CA PRO A 38 49.49 -80.08 -13.07
C PRO A 38 48.99 -80.98 -11.90
N THR A 39 49.01 -82.30 -12.17
CA THR A 39 48.91 -83.49 -11.27
C THR A 39 50.35 -84.04 -11.08
N PRO A 40 50.77 -84.90 -10.10
CA PRO A 40 49.98 -85.87 -9.33
C PRO A 40 50.35 -86.10 -7.82
N THR A 41 49.71 -87.14 -7.26
CA THR A 41 49.78 -87.76 -5.91
C THR A 41 51.19 -88.20 -5.45
N PRO A 42 51.44 -88.33 -4.12
CA PRO A 42 51.34 -89.68 -3.53
C PRO A 42 50.72 -89.75 -2.10
N THR A 43 50.47 -90.99 -1.67
CA THR A 43 49.74 -91.43 -0.47
C THR A 43 50.58 -91.52 0.82
N THR A 44 49.96 -91.29 1.99
CA THR A 44 50.44 -91.79 3.29
C THR A 44 49.33 -92.46 4.14
N THR A 45 49.52 -93.76 4.33
CA THR A 45 49.22 -94.69 5.44
C THR A 45 48.38 -94.21 6.65
N PRO A 46 47.44 -95.03 7.17
CA PRO A 46 46.44 -94.61 8.15
C PRO A 46 46.94 -94.48 9.60
N THR A 47 46.23 -93.66 10.37
CA THR A 47 46.37 -93.48 11.83
C THR A 47 45.06 -93.93 12.51
N PRO A 48 45.09 -94.69 13.62
CA PRO A 48 43.94 -95.46 14.09
C PRO A 48 42.77 -94.63 14.63
N THR A 49 41.57 -95.19 14.46
CA THR A 49 40.28 -94.69 14.97
C THR A 49 40.25 -94.65 16.50
N PRO A 50 40.09 -93.48 17.15
CA PRO A 50 39.74 -93.43 18.56
C PRO A 50 38.28 -93.86 18.78
N VAL A 51 38.06 -94.59 19.86
CA VAL A 51 36.75 -95.13 20.30
C VAL A 51 35.75 -93.98 20.53
N PRO A 52 34.45 -94.12 20.20
CA PRO A 52 33.45 -93.11 20.51
C PRO A 52 33.33 -92.92 22.03
N THR A 53 33.79 -91.77 22.52
CA THR A 53 33.47 -91.27 23.86
C THR A 53 31.95 -91.11 23.96
N PRO A 54 31.30 -91.52 25.07
CA PRO A 54 29.86 -91.34 25.23
C PRO A 54 29.53 -89.85 25.13
N THR A 55 28.61 -89.51 24.23
CA THR A 55 28.10 -88.15 24.08
C THR A 55 27.49 -87.72 25.41
N PRO A 56 27.96 -86.63 26.04
CA PRO A 56 27.28 -86.11 27.22
C PRO A 56 25.85 -85.73 26.83
N THR A 57 24.89 -86.21 27.62
CA THR A 57 23.48 -85.82 27.49
C THR A 57 23.41 -84.30 27.47
N PRO A 58 22.70 -83.66 26.52
CA PRO A 58 22.65 -82.21 26.45
C PRO A 58 22.11 -81.65 27.78
N ASP A 59 22.92 -80.80 28.40
CA ASP A 59 22.55 -79.98 29.55
C ASP A 59 21.23 -79.25 29.22
N PRO A 60 20.19 -79.27 30.08
CA PRO A 60 18.93 -78.58 29.82
C PRO A 60 19.18 -77.15 29.36
N ASN A 61 18.85 -76.90 28.08
CA ASN A 61 18.98 -75.61 27.42
C ASN A 61 18.49 -74.50 28.38
N PRO A 62 19.34 -73.51 28.72
CA PRO A 62 18.98 -72.50 29.70
C PRO A 62 17.67 -71.85 29.29
N THR A 63 16.69 -71.90 30.19
CA THR A 63 15.36 -71.32 29.96
C THR A 63 15.58 -69.86 29.55
N PRO A 64 15.11 -69.42 28.37
CA PRO A 64 15.45 -68.10 27.86
C PRO A 64 15.04 -67.05 28.87
N THR A 65 16.02 -66.33 29.40
CA THR A 65 15.81 -65.22 30.34
C THR A 65 14.78 -64.29 29.73
N PRO A 66 13.67 -63.98 30.43
CA PRO A 66 12.60 -63.18 29.83
C PRO A 66 13.18 -61.85 29.36
N THR A 67 13.13 -61.62 28.05
CA THR A 67 13.64 -60.39 27.44
C THR A 67 12.99 -59.21 28.16
N PRO A 68 13.77 -58.23 28.68
CA PRO A 68 13.20 -57.12 29.41
C PRO A 68 12.17 -56.43 28.52
N THR A 69 10.93 -56.38 28.98
CA THR A 69 9.85 -55.72 28.24
C THR A 69 10.28 -54.29 27.99
N PRO A 70 10.26 -53.80 26.72
CA PRO A 70 10.76 -52.47 26.42
C PRO A 70 10.00 -51.45 27.26
N THR A 71 10.72 -50.70 28.09
CA THR A 71 10.15 -49.63 28.90
C THR A 71 9.36 -48.72 27.97
N PRO A 72 8.07 -48.44 28.24
CA PRO A 72 7.25 -47.67 27.32
C PRO A 72 7.91 -46.30 27.11
N THR A 73 8.23 -45.99 25.84
CA THR A 73 8.78 -44.70 25.46
C THR A 73 7.85 -43.61 26.00
N PRO A 74 8.35 -42.62 26.75
CA PRO A 74 7.48 -41.60 27.32
C PRO A 74 6.73 -40.89 26.20
N THR A 75 5.40 -40.93 26.26
CA THR A 75 4.53 -40.21 25.33
C THR A 75 4.95 -38.75 25.32
N PRO A 76 5.20 -38.12 24.15
CA PRO A 76 5.61 -36.72 24.13
C PRO A 76 4.54 -35.86 24.80
N THR A 77 4.93 -35.12 25.82
CA THR A 77 4.05 -34.16 26.49
C THR A 77 3.47 -33.22 25.44
N PRO A 78 2.14 -33.02 25.37
CA PRO A 78 1.55 -32.14 24.37
C PRO A 78 2.13 -30.73 24.53
N THR A 79 2.74 -30.21 23.46
CA THR A 79 3.20 -28.83 23.41
C THR A 79 2.03 -27.91 23.74
N PRO A 80 2.15 -26.97 24.69
CA PRO A 80 1.05 -26.09 25.05
C PRO A 80 0.59 -25.29 23.83
N THR A 81 -0.71 -25.36 23.54
CA THR A 81 -1.33 -24.54 22.49
C THR A 81 -1.09 -23.05 22.81
N PRO A 82 -0.61 -22.23 21.85
CA PRO A 82 -0.39 -20.81 22.12
C PRO A 82 -1.70 -20.12 22.51
N THR A 83 -1.68 -19.38 23.61
CA THR A 83 -2.81 -18.55 24.04
C THR A 83 -3.11 -17.51 22.95
N PRO A 84 -4.38 -17.35 22.51
CA PRO A 84 -4.74 -16.33 21.53
C PRO A 84 -4.32 -14.93 22.00
N ALA A 85 -3.83 -14.12 21.06
CA ALA A 85 -3.50 -12.73 21.35
C ALA A 85 -4.75 -11.99 21.88
N PRO A 86 -4.63 -11.12 22.89
CA PRO A 86 -5.74 -10.28 23.34
C PRO A 86 -6.18 -9.36 22.18
N LEU A 87 -7.45 -9.40 21.80
CA LEU A 87 -7.99 -8.59 20.70
C LEU A 87 -8.91 -7.47 21.23
N GLY A 88 -8.93 -6.34 20.54
CA GLY A 88 -9.82 -5.22 20.78
C GLY A 88 -10.20 -4.52 19.47
N LYS A 89 -10.78 -3.32 19.59
CA LYS A 89 -11.21 -2.50 18.45
C LYS A 89 -10.72 -1.06 18.55
N LEU A 90 -10.48 -0.43 17.40
CA LEU A 90 -10.19 0.99 17.30
C LEU A 90 -11.19 1.67 16.35
N SER A 91 -11.92 2.66 16.85
CA SER A 91 -12.95 3.38 16.10
C SER A 91 -12.58 4.85 15.90
N PHE A 92 -12.76 5.33 14.68
CA PHE A 92 -12.58 6.72 14.28
C PHE A 92 -13.90 7.30 13.78
N THR A 93 -14.08 8.61 13.96
CA THR A 93 -15.21 9.35 13.41
C THR A 93 -14.70 10.33 12.37
N VAL A 94 -15.16 10.19 11.12
CA VAL A 94 -14.87 11.11 10.01
C VAL A 94 -16.17 11.84 9.66
N VAL A 95 -16.18 13.17 9.66
CA VAL A 95 -17.39 13.95 9.41
C VAL A 95 -17.21 14.84 8.18
N TRP A 96 -18.17 14.78 7.26
CA TRP A 96 -18.09 15.36 5.92
C TRP A 96 -19.29 16.28 5.64
N PRO A 97 -19.15 17.51 5.11
CA PRO A 97 -17.99 18.38 5.14
C PRO A 97 -18.09 19.33 6.35
N VAL A 98 -17.40 19.05 7.45
CA VAL A 98 -17.43 19.97 8.60
C VAL A 98 -16.41 21.08 8.39
N ARG A 99 -16.79 22.32 8.76
CA ARG A 99 -15.89 23.49 8.76
C ARG A 99 -14.78 23.41 9.82
N THR A 100 -14.76 22.35 10.63
CA THR A 100 -13.65 22.02 11.54
C THR A 100 -12.57 21.27 10.77
N ARG A 101 -11.32 21.61 11.06
CA ARG A 101 -10.08 21.28 10.32
C ARG A 101 -9.76 19.78 10.12
N ALA A 102 -10.65 18.88 10.52
CA ALA A 102 -10.47 17.43 10.44
C ALA A 102 -10.45 16.90 8.99
N VAL A 103 -11.18 17.52 8.04
CA VAL A 103 -11.18 17.08 6.62
C VAL A 103 -11.36 18.29 5.67
N PRO A 104 -10.51 18.49 4.66
CA PRO A 104 -10.66 19.59 3.68
C PRO A 104 -11.95 19.51 2.87
N THR A 105 -12.51 20.66 2.47
CA THR A 105 -13.78 20.72 1.70
C THR A 105 -13.68 20.00 0.35
N ALA A 106 -12.49 20.05 -0.26
CA ALA A 106 -12.16 19.43 -1.54
C ALA A 106 -11.73 17.94 -1.43
N ALA A 107 -11.76 17.33 -0.24
CA ALA A 107 -11.46 15.92 -0.09
C ALA A 107 -12.66 15.03 -0.43
N ASN A 108 -12.37 13.89 -1.04
CA ASN A 108 -13.34 12.84 -1.37
C ASN A 108 -12.99 11.48 -0.76
N SER A 109 -11.80 11.33 -0.15
CA SER A 109 -11.50 10.19 0.73
C SER A 109 -10.51 10.55 1.84
N VAL A 110 -10.55 9.78 2.92
CA VAL A 110 -9.50 9.75 3.97
C VAL A 110 -8.97 8.33 4.06
N LYS A 111 -7.65 8.16 3.87
CA LYS A 111 -6.96 6.90 4.15
C LYS A 111 -6.44 6.93 5.58
N ILE A 112 -6.84 5.96 6.39
CA ILE A 112 -6.35 5.75 7.75
C ILE A 112 -5.42 4.54 7.74
N VAL A 113 -4.17 4.73 8.15
CA VAL A 113 -3.15 3.69 8.28
C VAL A 113 -2.80 3.51 9.75
N LEU A 114 -2.89 2.28 10.25
CA LEU A 114 -2.47 1.87 11.58
C LEU A 114 -1.12 1.16 11.49
N SER A 115 -0.18 1.54 12.35
CA SER A 115 1.12 0.89 12.51
C SER A 115 1.37 0.58 13.98
N GLY A 116 1.90 -0.61 14.28
CA GLY A 116 2.07 -1.08 15.66
C GLY A 116 2.05 -2.63 15.74
N PRO A 117 1.35 -3.23 16.72
CA PRO A 117 1.23 -4.68 16.88
C PRO A 117 0.73 -5.44 15.64
N SER A 118 0.01 -4.75 14.75
CA SER A 118 -0.33 -5.22 13.41
C SER A 118 -0.43 -4.01 12.48
N ASN A 119 0.01 -4.13 11.24
CA ASN A 119 -0.13 -3.05 10.26
C ASN A 119 -1.39 -3.27 9.42
N THR A 120 -2.28 -2.28 9.38
CA THR A 120 -3.53 -2.36 8.62
C THR A 120 -3.97 -0.98 8.18
N GLU A 121 -4.79 -0.89 7.13
CA GLU A 121 -5.29 0.37 6.60
C GLU A 121 -6.74 0.26 6.15
N ARG A 122 -7.42 1.41 6.12
CA ARG A 122 -8.78 1.52 5.60
C ARG A 122 -8.96 2.84 4.88
N LEU A 123 -9.49 2.77 3.67
CA LEU A 123 -9.93 3.93 2.90
C LEU A 123 -11.39 4.25 3.27
N VAL A 124 -11.66 5.53 3.51
CA VAL A 124 -12.96 6.06 3.90
C VAL A 124 -13.40 7.02 2.82
N VAL A 125 -14.28 6.56 1.92
CA VAL A 125 -14.80 7.38 0.82
C VAL A 125 -15.89 8.31 1.34
N ARG A 126 -15.89 9.57 0.87
CA ARG A 126 -16.94 10.54 1.16
C ARG A 126 -18.28 10.06 0.60
N PRO A 127 -19.35 9.96 1.41
CA PRO A 127 -20.68 9.62 0.92
C PRO A 127 -21.20 10.67 -0.08
N ALA A 128 -22.01 10.23 -1.05
CA ALA A 128 -22.54 11.09 -2.10
C ALA A 128 -23.63 12.08 -1.63
N SER A 129 -24.10 11.97 -0.39
CA SER A 129 -25.05 12.90 0.23
C SER A 129 -24.38 14.26 0.50
N LEU A 130 -24.96 15.34 -0.05
CA LEU A 130 -24.42 16.71 0.06
C LEU A 130 -24.62 17.36 1.45
N SER A 131 -25.19 16.63 2.42
CA SER A 131 -25.43 17.09 3.79
C SER A 131 -24.31 16.63 4.74
N GLU A 132 -24.23 17.24 5.91
CA GLU A 132 -23.29 16.83 6.97
C GLU A 132 -23.51 15.35 7.33
N THR A 133 -22.52 14.53 7.01
CA THR A 133 -22.56 13.07 7.08
C THR A 133 -21.42 12.57 7.95
N THR A 134 -21.75 11.94 9.07
CA THR A 134 -20.80 11.27 9.96
C THR A 134 -20.59 9.82 9.52
N VAL A 135 -19.33 9.44 9.31
CA VAL A 135 -18.91 8.06 8.99
C VAL A 135 -18.04 7.54 10.13
N THR A 136 -18.52 6.50 10.81
CA THR A 136 -17.75 5.78 11.83
C THR A 136 -16.98 4.63 11.19
N VAL A 137 -15.70 4.52 11.53
CA VAL A 137 -14.73 3.62 10.91
C VAL A 137 -14.09 2.79 12.00
N THR A 138 -14.51 1.53 12.12
CA THR A 138 -13.95 0.59 13.10
C THR A 138 -12.94 -0.34 12.43
N PHE A 139 -11.84 -0.57 13.13
CA PHE A 139 -10.89 -1.66 12.90
C PHE A 139 -11.14 -2.71 13.99
N ASP A 140 -11.69 -3.85 13.59
CA ASP A 140 -11.97 -4.99 14.47
C ASP A 140 -10.78 -5.94 14.57
N ASN A 141 -10.75 -6.77 15.62
CA ASN A 141 -9.76 -7.84 15.81
C ASN A 141 -8.29 -7.36 15.82
N LEU A 142 -8.05 -6.15 16.34
CA LEU A 142 -6.70 -5.62 16.51
C LEU A 142 -6.05 -6.23 17.77
N PRO A 143 -4.82 -6.77 17.70
CA PRO A 143 -4.05 -7.12 18.88
C PRO A 143 -3.93 -5.95 19.87
N ALA A 144 -4.10 -6.19 21.16
CA ALA A 144 -4.00 -5.16 22.18
C ALA A 144 -2.58 -4.59 22.25
N GLY A 145 -2.47 -3.27 22.40
CA GLY A 145 -1.20 -2.55 22.37
C GLY A 145 -1.35 -1.14 21.79
N THR A 146 -0.23 -0.41 21.73
CA THR A 146 -0.20 0.97 21.21
C THR A 146 -0.02 0.97 19.70
N TYR A 147 -0.92 1.68 19.01
CA TYR A 147 -0.85 1.96 17.58
C TYR A 147 -0.54 3.42 17.35
N THR A 148 0.32 3.70 16.37
CA THR A 148 0.36 5.00 15.69
C THR A 148 -0.63 4.94 14.54
N TYR A 149 -1.57 5.89 14.50
CA TYR A 149 -2.47 6.06 13.37
C TYR A 149 -2.11 7.32 12.60
N THR A 150 -2.01 7.19 11.28
CA THR A 150 -1.83 8.31 10.35
C THR A 150 -3.03 8.36 9.43
N ALA A 151 -3.65 9.54 9.34
CA ALA A 151 -4.76 9.78 8.45
C ALA A 151 -4.37 10.84 7.41
N THR A 152 -4.71 10.58 6.16
CA THR A 152 -4.40 11.46 5.02
C THR A 152 -5.65 11.65 4.16
N ALA A 153 -6.00 12.91 3.88
CA ALA A 153 -7.15 13.28 3.05
C ALA A 153 -6.73 13.53 1.59
N TYR A 154 -7.54 13.04 0.65
CA TYR A 154 -7.24 13.03 -0.79
C TYR A 154 -8.41 13.55 -1.65
N PRO A 155 -8.11 14.17 -2.81
CA PRO A 155 -9.13 14.62 -3.76
C PRO A 155 -9.73 13.45 -4.56
N GLY A 156 -9.02 12.34 -4.73
CA GLY A 156 -9.55 11.12 -5.31
C GLY A 156 -10.44 10.35 -4.32
N THR A 157 -11.48 9.68 -4.83
CA THR A 157 -12.32 8.75 -4.04
C THR A 157 -11.60 7.44 -3.70
N ASP A 158 -10.54 7.13 -4.44
CA ASP A 158 -9.66 5.96 -4.34
C ASP A 158 -8.39 6.21 -3.49
N GLY A 159 -8.27 7.40 -2.88
CA GLY A 159 -7.06 7.82 -2.16
C GLY A 159 -5.93 8.34 -3.07
N SER A 160 -6.25 8.71 -4.31
CA SER A 160 -5.28 9.28 -5.26
C SER A 160 -5.20 10.81 -5.25
N GLY A 161 -4.17 11.33 -5.92
CA GLY A 161 -3.86 12.76 -6.03
C GLY A 161 -2.98 13.28 -4.89
N THR A 162 -2.61 14.56 -4.95
CA THR A 162 -1.82 15.21 -3.91
C THR A 162 -2.62 15.25 -2.60
N ALA A 163 -2.04 14.73 -1.52
CA ALA A 163 -2.64 14.80 -0.19
C ALA A 163 -2.95 16.26 0.19
N GLN A 164 -4.17 16.51 0.68
CA GLN A 164 -4.68 17.86 0.99
C GLN A 164 -4.53 18.22 2.47
N ALA A 165 -4.64 17.21 3.34
CA ALA A 165 -4.37 17.35 4.76
C ALA A 165 -3.89 16.01 5.33
N GLN A 166 -3.07 16.07 6.38
CA GLN A 166 -2.53 14.90 7.07
C GLN A 166 -2.44 15.14 8.57
N GLY A 167 -2.53 14.07 9.35
CA GLY A 167 -2.35 14.07 10.79
C GLY A 167 -1.92 12.69 11.28
N SER A 168 -1.18 12.66 12.38
CA SER A 168 -0.73 11.42 13.02
C SER A 168 -0.81 11.56 14.53
N SER A 169 -1.18 10.48 15.22
CA SER A 169 -1.34 10.41 16.67
C SER A 169 -1.32 8.95 17.13
N THR A 170 -1.45 8.68 18.42
CA THR A 170 -1.39 7.34 19.00
C THR A 170 -2.67 6.96 19.75
N ALA A 171 -2.99 5.67 19.75
CA ALA A 171 -4.11 5.10 20.51
C ALA A 171 -3.73 3.70 21.03
N THR A 172 -4.21 3.36 22.22
CA THR A 172 -4.01 2.03 22.81
C THR A 172 -5.27 1.19 22.62
N VAL A 173 -5.13 0.07 21.91
CA VAL A 173 -6.18 -0.95 21.82
C VAL A 173 -6.13 -1.78 23.09
N VAL A 174 -7.27 -1.88 23.78
CA VAL A 174 -7.44 -2.69 25.00
C VAL A 174 -8.29 -3.92 24.69
N LYS A 175 -7.94 -5.05 25.30
CA LYS A 175 -8.66 -6.32 25.13
C LYS A 175 -10.15 -6.15 25.42
N ASP A 176 -11.00 -6.73 24.55
CA ASP A 176 -12.46 -6.76 24.68
C ASP A 176 -13.13 -5.36 24.73
N GLN A 177 -12.41 -4.29 24.36
CA GLN A 177 -12.90 -2.91 24.36
C GLN A 177 -12.89 -2.29 22.95
N THR A 178 -13.70 -1.24 22.79
CA THR A 178 -13.64 -0.33 21.64
C THR A 178 -13.01 0.98 22.08
N THR A 179 -11.78 1.24 21.65
CA THR A 179 -11.10 2.51 21.85
C THR A 179 -11.58 3.50 20.78
N THR A 180 -12.04 4.68 21.17
CA THR A 180 -12.37 5.76 20.23
C THR A 180 -11.17 6.72 20.10
N ALA A 181 -10.76 7.03 18.88
CA ALA A 181 -9.66 7.96 18.59
C ALA A 181 -10.12 9.15 17.74
N THR A 182 -9.57 10.33 18.04
CA THR A 182 -9.90 11.58 17.36
C THR A 182 -8.99 11.82 16.15
N LEU A 183 -9.58 12.22 15.03
CA LEU A 183 -8.82 12.60 13.83
C LEU A 183 -8.64 14.11 13.78
N ALA A 184 -7.40 14.56 13.87
CA ALA A 184 -7.02 15.96 13.67
C ALA A 184 -6.02 16.04 12.51
N LEU A 185 -6.44 16.63 11.39
CA LEU A 185 -5.57 16.85 10.22
C LEU A 185 -5.10 18.31 10.18
N SER A 186 -3.93 18.53 9.58
CA SER A 186 -3.44 19.85 9.17
C SER A 186 -3.27 19.86 7.66
N SER A 187 -3.57 21.00 7.03
CA SER A 187 -3.40 21.15 5.58
C SER A 187 -1.92 20.96 5.17
N THR A 188 -1.71 20.30 4.03
CA THR A 188 -0.40 20.12 3.40
C THR A 188 0.06 21.35 2.62
N ILE A 189 -0.82 22.33 2.39
CA ILE A 189 -0.52 23.54 1.62
C ILE A 189 0.53 24.37 2.37
N THR A 190 1.68 24.61 1.75
CA THR A 190 2.78 25.44 2.29
C THR A 190 2.83 26.82 1.65
N ARG A 191 2.35 26.96 0.41
CA ARG A 191 2.22 28.26 -0.27
C ARG A 191 1.06 28.27 -1.26
N VAL A 192 0.76 29.47 -1.76
CA VAL A 192 -0.12 29.69 -2.90
C VAL A 192 0.60 30.53 -3.96
N ALA A 193 0.10 30.51 -5.20
CA ALA A 193 0.44 31.46 -6.24
C ALA A 193 -0.85 31.97 -6.90
N VAL A 194 -0.79 33.18 -7.44
CA VAL A 194 -1.81 33.74 -8.34
C VAL A 194 -1.19 33.85 -9.72
N THR A 195 -1.89 33.38 -10.74
CA THR A 195 -1.46 33.48 -12.14
C THR A 195 -2.59 34.02 -13.02
N GLY A 196 -2.23 34.61 -14.16
CA GLY A 196 -3.15 35.07 -15.19
C GLY A 196 -2.36 35.35 -16.47
N THR A 197 -3.06 35.41 -17.60
CA THR A 197 -2.43 35.70 -18.91
C THR A 197 -2.61 37.17 -19.26
N THR A 198 -1.54 37.90 -19.56
CA THR A 198 -1.63 39.29 -20.06
C THR A 198 -2.55 39.40 -21.28
N SER A 199 -3.47 40.36 -21.28
CA SER A 199 -4.40 40.59 -22.39
C SER A 199 -4.13 41.94 -23.06
N THR A 200 -3.72 41.89 -24.34
CA THR A 200 -3.40 43.05 -25.17
C THR A 200 -4.51 43.37 -26.18
N ASN A 201 -5.77 43.36 -25.68
CA ASN A 201 -7.10 43.34 -26.34
C ASN A 201 -7.72 41.93 -26.34
N PRO A 202 -8.73 41.64 -25.49
CA PRO A 202 -10.01 42.35 -25.59
C PRO A 202 -10.75 42.65 -24.26
N GLY A 203 -11.75 43.54 -24.31
CA GLY A 203 -12.92 43.54 -23.41
C GLY A 203 -12.72 43.98 -21.96
N GLY A 204 -11.48 44.24 -21.51
CA GLY A 204 -11.20 44.67 -20.14
C GLY A 204 -11.41 43.60 -19.06
N THR A 205 -11.59 42.33 -19.42
CA THR A 205 -11.74 41.22 -18.45
C THR A 205 -10.65 40.17 -18.63
N LEU A 206 -10.30 39.51 -17.53
CA LEU A 206 -9.27 38.47 -17.50
C LEU A 206 -9.60 37.40 -16.45
N THR A 207 -9.22 36.15 -16.72
CA THR A 207 -9.26 35.07 -15.74
C THR A 207 -7.95 35.02 -14.94
N LEU A 208 -8.06 35.07 -13.61
CA LEU A 208 -6.96 34.79 -12.67
C LEU A 208 -7.19 33.45 -11.99
N THR A 209 -6.12 32.69 -11.76
CA THR A 209 -6.16 31.38 -11.10
C THR A 209 -5.31 31.39 -9.85
N GLY A 210 -5.93 31.06 -8.71
CA GLY A 210 -5.24 30.74 -7.47
C GLY A 210 -4.84 29.27 -7.47
N THR A 211 -3.56 28.99 -7.23
CA THR A 211 -3.05 27.61 -7.14
C THR A 211 -2.36 27.40 -5.80
N ALA A 212 -2.72 26.32 -5.09
CA ALA A 212 -2.09 25.96 -3.82
C ALA A 212 -1.06 24.84 -4.01
N TYR A 213 0.03 24.85 -3.25
CA TYR A 213 1.14 23.92 -3.37
C TYR A 213 1.57 23.36 -2.02
N ASN A 214 2.02 22.10 -1.99
CA ASN A 214 2.63 21.49 -0.81
C ASN A 214 4.14 21.79 -0.73
N ALA A 215 4.81 21.22 0.28
CA ALA A 215 6.25 21.37 0.51
C ALA A 215 7.15 20.83 -0.62
N ALA A 216 6.61 19.99 -1.51
CA ALA A 216 7.30 19.36 -2.63
C ALA A 216 6.83 19.92 -3.99
N ASP A 217 6.29 21.15 -3.98
CA ASP A 217 5.86 21.90 -5.17
C ASP A 217 4.72 21.24 -5.97
N ALA A 218 4.11 20.18 -5.45
CA ALA A 218 2.95 19.55 -6.07
C ALA A 218 1.67 20.36 -5.79
N VAL A 219 0.84 20.52 -6.81
CA VAL A 219 -0.46 21.22 -6.72
C VAL A 219 -1.39 20.47 -5.75
N VAL A 220 -1.93 21.20 -4.78
CA VAL A 220 -2.95 20.71 -3.83
C VAL A 220 -4.30 21.26 -4.25
N VAL A 221 -5.26 20.37 -4.53
CA VAL A 221 -6.61 20.76 -4.93
C VAL A 221 -7.34 21.41 -3.75
N SER A 222 -7.85 22.62 -3.96
CA SER A 222 -8.69 23.39 -3.03
C SER A 222 -10.02 23.74 -3.69
N SER A 223 -11.09 23.88 -2.91
CA SER A 223 -12.42 24.23 -3.45
C SER A 223 -12.46 25.69 -3.89
N ALA A 224 -13.17 26.01 -4.98
CA ALA A 224 -13.29 27.37 -5.51
C ALA A 224 -13.83 28.37 -4.47
N GLU A 225 -14.86 27.99 -3.71
CA GLU A 225 -15.43 28.78 -2.61
C GLU A 225 -14.46 29.09 -1.46
N LYS A 226 -13.29 28.42 -1.41
CA LYS A 226 -12.25 28.66 -0.42
C LYS A 226 -11.19 29.65 -0.87
N TRP A 227 -11.30 30.22 -2.07
CA TRP A 227 -10.47 31.33 -2.49
C TRP A 227 -11.20 32.65 -2.28
N SER A 228 -10.64 33.50 -1.41
CA SER A 228 -11.09 34.90 -1.31
C SER A 228 -10.17 35.80 -2.13
N TRP A 229 -10.77 36.78 -2.80
CA TRP A 229 -10.05 37.69 -3.69
C TRP A 229 -10.35 39.14 -3.36
N SER A 230 -9.32 39.98 -3.46
CA SER A 230 -9.44 41.43 -3.26
C SER A 230 -8.56 42.20 -4.22
N SER A 231 -8.92 43.46 -4.45
CA SER A 231 -8.13 44.45 -5.19
C SER A 231 -7.77 45.59 -4.25
N SER A 232 -6.52 46.04 -4.28
CA SER A 232 -6.08 47.23 -3.52
C SER A 232 -6.69 48.53 -4.05
N ASN A 233 -7.20 48.54 -5.28
CA ASN A 233 -7.82 49.70 -5.91
C ASN A 233 -8.95 49.28 -6.85
N THR A 234 -10.18 49.22 -6.32
CA THR A 234 -11.39 48.84 -7.08
C THR A 234 -11.80 49.87 -8.14
N ALA A 235 -11.27 51.09 -8.11
CA ALA A 235 -11.47 52.07 -9.17
C ALA A 235 -10.61 51.79 -10.41
N VAL A 236 -9.55 50.99 -10.29
CA VAL A 236 -8.70 50.53 -11.41
C VAL A 236 -9.11 49.14 -11.88
N ALA A 237 -9.25 48.19 -10.96
CA ALA A 237 -9.65 46.82 -11.28
C ALA A 237 -10.46 46.18 -10.15
N THR A 238 -11.53 45.49 -10.52
CA THR A 238 -12.36 44.67 -9.63
C THR A 238 -12.12 43.19 -9.89
N VAL A 239 -12.48 42.34 -8.93
CA VAL A 239 -12.29 40.88 -9.00
C VAL A 239 -13.41 40.20 -8.23
N LYS A 240 -13.90 39.06 -8.73
CA LYS A 240 -14.98 38.29 -8.08
C LYS A 240 -14.43 37.51 -6.87
N ASP A 241 -14.96 37.79 -5.69
CA ASP A 241 -14.66 37.05 -4.46
C ASP A 241 -15.34 35.66 -4.44
N LYS A 242 -14.78 34.70 -3.70
CA LYS A 242 -15.31 33.31 -3.54
C LYS A 242 -15.45 32.53 -4.84
N ASP A 243 -14.54 32.73 -5.78
CA ASP A 243 -14.47 31.99 -7.04
C ASP A 243 -13.03 31.60 -7.37
N ASN A 244 -12.80 30.48 -8.06
CA ASN A 244 -11.48 30.11 -8.56
C ASN A 244 -11.58 29.08 -9.70
N PRO A 245 -11.13 29.39 -10.93
CA PRO A 245 -10.57 30.67 -11.37
C PRO A 245 -11.56 31.84 -11.19
N THR A 246 -11.05 33.04 -10.91
CA THR A 246 -11.86 34.26 -10.77
C THR A 246 -11.78 35.15 -12.01
N THR A 247 -12.80 35.97 -12.23
CA THR A 247 -12.77 37.05 -13.23
C THR A 247 -12.30 38.35 -12.58
N LEU A 248 -11.24 38.91 -13.15
CA LEU A 248 -10.85 40.31 -13.00
C LEU A 248 -11.54 41.15 -14.09
N THR A 249 -11.99 42.35 -13.71
CA THR A 249 -12.58 43.34 -14.60
C THR A 249 -11.90 44.68 -14.37
N ALA A 250 -11.20 45.18 -15.39
CA ALA A 250 -10.63 46.52 -15.43
C ALA A 250 -11.73 47.59 -15.48
N VAL A 251 -11.47 48.74 -14.86
CA VAL A 251 -12.44 49.82 -14.63
C VAL A 251 -11.90 51.14 -15.17
N ALA A 252 -10.65 51.49 -14.84
CA ALA A 252 -9.97 52.71 -15.32
C ALA A 252 -8.45 52.51 -15.38
N GLU A 253 -7.75 53.41 -16.06
CA GLU A 253 -6.28 53.39 -16.13
C GLU A 253 -5.62 53.52 -14.76
N GLY A 254 -4.51 52.82 -14.56
CA GLY A 254 -3.73 52.85 -13.33
C GLY A 254 -3.25 51.46 -12.91
N THR A 255 -2.88 51.32 -11.64
CA THR A 255 -2.38 50.07 -11.06
C THR A 255 -3.22 49.60 -9.87
N ALA A 256 -3.37 48.29 -9.74
CA ALA A 256 -4.00 47.62 -8.62
C ALA A 256 -3.24 46.34 -8.26
N THR A 257 -3.03 46.09 -6.97
CA THR A 257 -2.53 44.81 -6.48
C THR A 257 -3.72 43.90 -6.20
N ILE A 258 -3.76 42.77 -6.90
CA ILE A 258 -4.79 41.74 -6.70
C ILE A 258 -4.25 40.70 -5.72
N THR A 259 -5.01 40.38 -4.68
CA THR A 259 -4.63 39.37 -3.68
C THR A 259 -5.58 38.19 -3.75
N GLY A 260 -5.05 36.99 -3.98
CA GLY A 260 -5.78 35.73 -3.87
C GLY A 260 -5.37 35.00 -2.60
N THR A 261 -6.34 34.62 -1.77
CA THR A 261 -6.14 33.98 -0.47
C THR A 261 -6.87 32.65 -0.39
N GLU A 262 -6.14 31.57 -0.13
CA GLU A 262 -6.72 30.27 0.22
C GLU A 262 -7.12 30.30 1.70
N THR A 263 -8.43 30.21 1.97
CA THR A 263 -9.04 30.53 3.27
C THR A 263 -9.02 29.39 4.29
N GLU A 264 -8.79 28.13 3.89
CA GLU A 264 -8.60 27.03 4.85
C GLU A 264 -7.23 27.10 5.54
N THR A 265 -6.24 27.73 4.90
CA THR A 265 -4.89 27.94 5.45
C THR A 265 -4.49 29.38 5.71
N GLY A 266 -5.25 30.35 5.20
CA GLY A 266 -4.94 31.79 5.32
C GLY A 266 -3.72 32.23 4.52
N LYS A 267 -3.28 31.45 3.53
CA LYS A 267 -2.12 31.80 2.69
C LYS A 267 -2.57 32.62 1.49
N SER A 268 -1.82 33.69 1.23
CA SER A 268 -2.11 34.65 0.16
C SER A 268 -0.94 34.77 -0.81
N ALA A 269 -1.26 35.09 -2.07
CA ALA A 269 -0.30 35.57 -3.06
C ALA A 269 -0.89 36.79 -3.77
N THR A 270 0.00 37.66 -4.25
CA THR A 270 -0.35 38.93 -4.88
C THR A 270 0.14 38.98 -6.31
N LEU A 271 -0.59 39.72 -7.14
CA LEU A 271 -0.26 40.01 -8.53
C LEU A 271 -0.38 41.51 -8.75
N LEU A 272 0.59 42.16 -9.38
CA LEU A 272 0.44 43.55 -9.79
C LEU A 272 -0.28 43.57 -11.15
N VAL A 273 -1.31 44.40 -11.26
CA VAL A 273 -2.08 44.58 -12.48
C VAL A 273 -2.02 46.05 -12.90
N THR A 274 -1.64 46.26 -14.16
CA THR A 274 -1.55 47.56 -14.80
C THR A 274 -2.62 47.65 -15.90
N VAL A 275 -3.55 48.59 -15.78
CA VAL A 275 -4.61 48.86 -16.75
C VAL A 275 -4.23 50.09 -17.57
N THR A 276 -4.31 49.97 -18.89
CA THR A 276 -4.06 51.07 -19.85
C THR A 276 -5.13 51.10 -20.92
N GLN A 277 -5.44 52.29 -21.46
CA GLN A 277 -6.41 52.47 -22.52
C GLN A 277 -5.72 52.97 -23.80
N ASP A 278 -6.02 52.35 -24.93
CA ASP A 278 -5.57 52.79 -26.24
C ASP A 278 -6.74 52.91 -27.24
N ARG A 279 -6.43 53.17 -28.52
CA ARG A 279 -7.46 53.27 -29.57
C ARG A 279 -8.15 51.95 -29.93
N GLY A 280 -7.60 50.81 -29.49
CA GLY A 280 -8.14 49.47 -29.67
C GLY A 280 -9.01 48.99 -28.50
N GLY A 281 -8.72 49.43 -27.27
CA GLY A 281 -9.55 49.10 -26.11
C GLY A 281 -8.88 49.33 -24.75
N ILE A 282 -9.37 48.59 -23.75
CA ILE A 282 -8.76 48.49 -22.42
C ILE A 282 -7.84 47.28 -22.43
N ASN A 283 -6.55 47.50 -22.16
CA ASN A 283 -5.52 46.48 -22.02
C ASN A 283 -5.27 46.19 -20.53
N VAL A 284 -4.95 44.92 -20.23
CA VAL A 284 -4.64 44.47 -18.86
C VAL A 284 -3.32 43.73 -18.88
N ARG A 285 -2.30 44.37 -18.29
CA ARG A 285 -0.98 43.79 -18.08
C ARG A 285 -0.88 43.26 -16.65
N ILE A 286 -0.15 42.16 -16.52
CA ILE A 286 0.25 41.50 -15.28
C ILE A 286 1.76 41.66 -15.16
N ASP A 287 2.21 42.02 -13.96
CA ASP A 287 3.61 42.27 -13.60
C ASP A 287 4.04 41.39 -12.40
#